data_AF-A0A352QR32-F1
#
_entry.id   AF-A0A352QR32-F1
#
_cell.length_a   1.000
_cell.length_b   1.000
_cell.length_c   1.000
_cell.angle_alpha   90.00
_cell.angle_beta   90.00
_cell.angle_gamma   90.00
#
_symmetry.space_group_name_H-M   'P 1'
#
loop_
_entity.id
_entity.type
_entity.pdbx_description
1 polymer ?
#
loop_
_entity_poly.entity_id
_entity_poly.type
_entity_poly.pdbx_seq_one_letter_code
_entity_poly.pdbx_strand_id
1 'polypeptide(L)'
;MSDGVRLYRIANPEKHYVWFGDPAEGLEHGDDSAICWLCCEDGVQVAEYVGKLAGMELGELAYDMGEYYGWAYGCFENNKDQTPNNKLVELNYPALHYEQKLGQQAGPVDTRKPGWNTNTITRNWMVHHTLSWTRDGSIRPVSRVLFDQMEIFSQNLRGKYQAIPGGHDDAVFGYLGACMMWRVWFERQANDELPPLVGGKIVERTTLGLDLLTDAEPQTREARLSEKALERLEQEQRDVEMEAMAW
;
A
#
# COMPACT_ATOMS: atom_id res chain seq x y z
N MET A 1 12.54 11.13 13.75
CA MET A 1 12.25 9.72 13.41
C MET A 1 11.70 9.11 14.68
N SER A 2 10.47 8.60 14.64
CA SER A 2 9.87 7.90 15.78
C SER A 2 10.73 6.69 16.15
N ASP A 3 10.84 6.40 17.45
CA ASP A 3 11.43 5.15 17.93
C ASP A 3 10.67 3.98 17.29
N GLY A 4 11.32 3.23 16.39
CA GLY A 4 10.74 2.04 15.78
C GLY A 4 10.86 1.94 14.25
N VAL A 5 11.05 3.06 13.53
CA VAL A 5 11.24 3.04 12.06
C VAL A 5 12.67 2.66 11.71
N ARG A 6 12.85 1.70 10.79
CA ARG A 6 14.14 1.28 10.25
C ARG A 6 14.10 1.30 8.72
N LEU A 7 15.01 2.08 8.12
CA LEU A 7 15.19 2.15 6.66
C LEU A 7 16.37 1.28 6.26
N TYR A 8 16.14 0.34 5.34
CA TYR A 8 17.18 -0.52 4.78
C TYR A 8 17.63 -0.04 3.39
N ARG A 9 16.72 0.60 2.64
CA ARG A 9 17.01 1.22 1.34
C ARG A 9 16.21 2.50 1.19
N ILE A 10 16.85 3.53 0.66
CA ILE A 10 16.17 4.77 0.27
C ILE A 10 15.22 4.52 -0.91
N ALA A 11 14.20 5.38 -1.06
CA ALA A 11 13.29 5.32 -2.20
C ALA A 11 14.05 5.55 -3.52
N ASN A 12 13.69 4.75 -4.52
CA ASN A 12 14.11 4.91 -5.90
C ASN A 12 12.85 5.21 -6.74
N PRO A 13 12.80 6.35 -7.45
CA PRO A 13 11.62 6.76 -8.24
C PRO A 13 11.33 5.87 -9.45
N GLU A 14 12.28 5.04 -9.89
CA GLU A 14 12.10 4.07 -10.99
C GLU A 14 11.51 2.74 -10.52
N LYS A 15 11.22 2.61 -9.22
CA LYS A 15 10.77 1.37 -8.59
C LYS A 15 9.41 1.54 -7.94
N HIS A 16 8.70 0.44 -7.83
CA HIS A 16 7.42 0.36 -7.14
C HIS A 16 7.58 -0.32 -5.80
N TYR A 17 6.69 0.02 -4.89
CA TYR A 17 6.72 -0.48 -3.53
C TYR A 17 5.34 -0.91 -3.09
N VAL A 18 5.33 -1.88 -2.18
CA VAL A 18 4.14 -2.29 -1.45
C VAL A 18 4.39 -2.24 0.04
N TRP A 19 3.31 -2.19 0.81
CA TRP A 19 3.42 -2.25 2.26
C TRP A 19 2.24 -2.94 2.90
N PHE A 20 2.46 -3.43 4.11
CA PHE A 20 1.40 -3.96 4.95
C PHE A 20 1.68 -3.71 6.42
N GLY A 21 0.63 -3.41 7.18
CA GLY A 21 0.73 -3.26 8.63
C GLY A 21 -0.17 -4.22 9.42
N ASP A 22 0.34 -4.72 10.53
CA ASP A 22 -0.41 -5.43 11.57
C ASP A 22 -0.59 -4.48 12.76
N PRO A 23 -1.78 -3.86 12.92
CA PRO A 23 -2.02 -2.92 14.01
C PRO A 23 -2.35 -3.67 15.31
N ALA A 24 -1.70 -3.27 16.39
CA ALA A 24 -2.10 -3.69 17.73
C ALA A 24 -3.42 -3.02 18.15
N GLU A 25 -4.12 -3.61 19.13
CA GLU A 25 -5.40 -3.07 19.64
C GLU A 25 -5.25 -1.76 20.47
N GLY A 26 -4.04 -1.19 20.57
CA GLY A 26 -3.80 0.09 21.24
C GLY A 26 -3.97 0.05 22.77
N LEU A 27 -3.86 -1.12 23.40
CA LEU A 27 -3.90 -1.25 24.86
C LEU A 27 -2.59 -0.75 25.50
N GLU A 28 -2.66 -0.16 26.71
CA GLU A 28 -1.50 0.40 27.43
C GLU A 28 -0.38 -0.63 27.71
N HIS A 29 -0.72 -1.91 27.75
CA HIS A 29 0.20 -3.06 27.81
C HIS A 29 0.06 -3.99 26.61
N GLY A 30 -0.44 -3.45 25.49
CA GLY A 30 -0.68 -4.19 24.26
C GLY A 30 0.60 -4.55 23.51
N ASP A 31 0.41 -5.45 22.55
CA ASP A 31 1.41 -5.87 21.57
C ASP A 31 1.91 -4.68 20.73
N ASP A 32 3.02 -4.86 20.02
CA ASP A 32 3.55 -3.84 19.13
C ASP A 32 2.74 -3.81 17.82
N SER A 33 2.58 -2.63 17.23
CA SER A 33 2.16 -2.53 15.84
C SER A 33 3.38 -2.70 14.93
N ALA A 34 3.19 -3.36 13.79
CA ALA A 34 4.26 -3.54 12.80
C ALA A 34 3.83 -3.07 11.40
N ILE A 35 4.77 -2.55 10.62
CA ILE A 35 4.59 -2.25 9.19
C ILE A 35 5.84 -2.71 8.43
N CYS A 36 5.65 -3.32 7.26
CA CYS A 36 6.74 -3.73 6.38
C CYS A 36 6.54 -3.16 4.97
N TRP A 37 7.61 -2.60 4.38
CA TRP A 37 7.64 -2.16 2.98
C TRP A 37 8.56 -3.07 2.16
N LEU A 38 8.12 -3.46 0.96
CA LEU A 38 8.88 -4.25 -0.01
C LEU A 38 9.03 -3.50 -1.33
N CYS A 39 10.16 -3.67 -2.01
CA CYS A 39 10.31 -3.29 -3.41
C CYS A 39 9.71 -4.37 -4.32
N CYS A 40 8.88 -3.95 -5.29
CA CYS A 40 8.20 -4.86 -6.20
C CYS A 40 9.17 -5.58 -7.13
N GLU A 41 10.16 -4.87 -7.67
CA GLU A 41 11.05 -5.37 -8.73
C GLU A 41 12.04 -6.43 -8.25
N ASP A 42 12.53 -6.30 -7.01
CA ASP A 42 13.57 -7.19 -6.48
C ASP A 42 13.17 -7.95 -5.21
N GLY A 43 11.93 -7.75 -4.76
CA GLY A 43 11.30 -8.42 -3.61
C GLY A 43 11.99 -8.16 -2.27
N VAL A 44 12.84 -7.14 -2.17
CA VAL A 44 13.59 -6.87 -0.94
C VAL A 44 12.79 -6.01 0.02
N GLN A 45 12.84 -6.36 1.30
CA GLN A 45 12.36 -5.50 2.37
C GLN A 45 13.20 -4.20 2.45
N VAL A 46 12.54 -3.06 2.25
CA VAL A 46 13.21 -1.75 2.14
C VAL A 46 13.06 -0.88 3.38
N ALA A 47 12.00 -1.09 4.15
CA ALA A 47 11.78 -0.44 5.43
C ALA A 47 10.88 -1.29 6.32
N GLU A 48 10.88 -0.97 7.60
CA GLU A 48 9.89 -1.45 8.55
C GLU A 48 9.65 -0.45 9.67
N TYR A 49 8.55 -0.67 10.37
CA TYR A 49 8.26 -0.09 11.67
C TYR A 49 7.83 -1.21 12.61
N VAL A 50 8.32 -1.20 13.86
CA VAL A 50 7.80 -2.04 14.95
C VAL A 50 7.82 -1.19 16.22
N GLY A 51 6.68 -1.02 16.87
CA GLY A 51 6.55 -0.25 18.12
C GLY A 51 5.10 0.11 18.46
N LYS A 52 4.90 1.09 19.35
CA LYS A 52 3.60 1.35 20.01
C LYS A 52 2.86 2.65 19.63
N LEU A 53 2.94 3.08 18.38
CA LEU A 53 2.12 4.18 17.87
C LEU A 53 0.62 3.86 18.00
N ALA A 54 -0.17 4.88 18.35
CA ALA A 54 -1.62 4.79 18.33
C ALA A 54 -2.14 4.64 16.89
N GLY A 55 -3.34 4.08 16.72
CA GLY A 55 -3.85 3.75 15.39
C GLY A 55 -3.90 4.92 14.39
N MET A 56 -4.20 6.14 14.85
CA MET A 56 -4.17 7.34 13.99
C MET A 56 -2.74 7.70 13.56
N GLU A 57 -1.79 7.71 14.51
CA GLU A 57 -0.38 8.00 14.25
C GLU A 57 0.25 6.93 13.35
N LEU A 58 -0.18 5.67 13.49
CA LEU A 58 0.23 4.57 12.64
C LEU A 58 -0.26 4.77 11.19
N GLY A 59 -1.49 5.25 11.02
CA GLY A 59 -2.04 5.63 9.71
C GLY A 59 -1.30 6.80 9.07
N GLU A 60 -0.94 7.83 9.86
CA GLU A 60 -0.13 8.96 9.41
C GLU A 60 1.28 8.53 9.01
N LEU A 61 1.93 7.66 9.80
CA LEU A 61 3.22 7.08 9.44
C LEU A 61 3.15 6.31 8.12
N ALA A 62 2.11 5.51 7.90
CA ALA A 62 1.92 4.78 6.65
C ALA A 62 1.67 5.71 5.47
N TYR A 63 0.97 6.84 5.67
CA TYR A 63 0.77 7.86 4.65
C TYR A 63 2.11 8.46 4.22
N ASP A 64 2.89 8.97 5.17
CA ASP A 64 4.17 9.65 4.91
C ASP A 64 5.18 8.72 4.24
N MET A 65 5.30 7.49 4.74
CA MET A 65 6.18 6.47 4.17
C MET A 65 5.70 5.97 2.82
N GLY A 66 4.38 5.91 2.65
CA GLY A 66 3.73 5.59 1.37
C GLY A 66 4.08 6.62 0.31
N GLU A 67 3.95 7.91 0.61
CA GLU A 67 4.36 9.02 -0.26
C GLU A 67 5.87 8.97 -0.55
N TYR A 68 6.70 8.77 0.48
CA TYR A 68 8.16 8.66 0.34
C TYR A 68 8.58 7.55 -0.64
N TYR A 69 7.88 6.41 -0.62
CA TYR A 69 8.08 5.30 -1.55
C TYR A 69 7.16 5.37 -2.79
N GLY A 70 6.83 6.57 -3.27
CA GLY A 70 6.15 6.76 -4.55
C GLY A 70 4.70 6.29 -4.56
N TRP A 71 3.96 6.53 -3.48
CA TRP A 71 2.61 6.02 -3.24
C TRP A 71 2.53 4.50 -3.23
N ALA A 72 3.34 3.89 -2.36
CA ALA A 72 3.41 2.44 -2.21
C ALA A 72 2.02 1.79 -2.02
N TYR A 73 1.74 0.70 -2.73
CA TYR A 73 0.43 0.04 -2.63
C TYR A 73 0.34 -0.81 -1.35
N GLY A 74 -0.70 -0.62 -0.55
CA GLY A 74 -0.76 -1.34 0.72
C GLY A 74 -1.99 -1.07 1.55
N CYS A 75 -2.03 -1.70 2.73
CA CYS A 75 -3.08 -1.50 3.74
C CYS A 75 -2.69 -2.11 5.09
N PHE A 76 -3.51 -1.90 6.12
CA PHE A 76 -3.41 -2.61 7.39
C PHE A 76 -4.33 -3.85 7.43
N GLU A 77 -4.03 -4.82 8.29
CA GLU A 77 -4.99 -5.83 8.73
C GLU A 77 -6.26 -5.16 9.29
N ASN A 78 -7.42 -5.72 8.97
CA ASN A 78 -8.73 -5.09 9.20
C ASN A 78 -9.60 -5.82 10.22
N ASN A 79 -8.98 -6.64 11.07
CA ASN A 79 -9.66 -7.52 12.03
C ASN A 79 -9.82 -6.92 13.43
N LYS A 80 -8.73 -6.39 13.98
CA LYS A 80 -8.65 -5.92 15.37
C LYS A 80 -8.88 -4.42 15.45
N ASP A 81 -8.01 -3.64 14.81
CA ASP A 81 -8.09 -2.19 14.78
C ASP A 81 -8.23 -1.66 13.34
N GLN A 82 -9.33 -0.98 13.07
CA GLN A 82 -9.63 -0.36 11.77
C GLN A 82 -9.13 1.09 11.69
N THR A 83 -8.75 1.68 12.82
CA THR A 83 -8.39 3.11 12.95
C THR A 83 -7.33 3.56 11.94
N PRO A 84 -6.21 2.83 11.74
CA PRO A 84 -5.18 3.24 10.78
C PRO A 84 -5.70 3.27 9.33
N ASN A 85 -6.49 2.26 8.94
CA ASN A 85 -7.10 2.20 7.60
C ASN A 85 -8.11 3.34 7.40
N ASN A 86 -8.91 3.68 8.43
CA ASN A 86 -9.85 4.80 8.35
C ASN A 86 -9.11 6.14 8.21
N LYS A 87 -7.97 6.32 8.91
CA LYS A 87 -7.13 7.50 8.75
C LYS A 87 -6.59 7.64 7.33
N LEU A 88 -6.15 6.54 6.70
CA LEU A 88 -5.70 6.57 5.31
C LEU A 88 -6.83 6.94 4.33
N VAL A 89 -8.07 6.50 4.60
CA VAL A 89 -9.24 6.93 3.81
C VAL A 89 -9.51 8.43 4.00
N GLU A 90 -9.47 8.94 5.23
CA GLU A 90 -9.63 10.37 5.55
C GLU A 90 -8.59 11.23 4.81
N LEU A 91 -7.33 10.76 4.78
CA LEU A 91 -6.22 11.42 4.09
C LEU A 91 -6.23 11.22 2.56
N ASN A 92 -7.19 10.49 2.01
CA ASN A 92 -7.28 10.13 0.59
C ASN A 92 -6.03 9.43 0.05
N TYR A 93 -5.51 8.43 0.78
CA TYR A 93 -4.36 7.64 0.34
C TYR A 93 -4.66 6.96 -1.01
N PRO A 94 -3.89 7.25 -2.08
CA PRO A 94 -4.30 6.91 -3.45
C PRO A 94 -4.12 5.43 -3.81
N ALA A 95 -3.27 4.70 -3.09
CA ALA A 95 -2.90 3.32 -3.39
C ALA A 95 -3.31 2.35 -2.27
N LEU A 96 -4.50 2.56 -1.69
CA LEU A 96 -5.02 1.74 -0.58
C LEU A 96 -5.65 0.43 -1.10
N HIS A 97 -5.29 -0.70 -0.49
CA HIS A 97 -5.95 -1.99 -0.74
C HIS A 97 -7.28 -2.09 0.01
N TYR A 98 -8.27 -2.70 -0.66
CA TYR A 98 -9.60 -3.00 -0.10
C TYR A 98 -9.83 -4.50 -0.09
N GLU A 99 -10.45 -5.00 0.97
CA GLU A 99 -10.70 -6.43 1.17
C GLU A 99 -11.45 -7.00 -0.03
N GLN A 100 -10.95 -8.11 -0.57
CA GLN A 100 -11.58 -8.79 -1.70
C GLN A 100 -12.51 -9.90 -1.25
N LYS A 101 -13.67 -10.02 -1.90
CA LYS A 101 -14.59 -11.16 -1.74
C LYS A 101 -14.74 -11.90 -3.04
N LEU A 102 -14.92 -13.22 -2.96
CA LEU A 102 -15.22 -14.01 -4.15
C LEU A 102 -16.61 -13.61 -4.68
N GLY A 103 -16.65 -12.96 -5.84
CA GLY A 103 -17.90 -12.65 -6.52
C GLY A 103 -18.56 -13.92 -7.03
N GLN A 104 -19.89 -13.97 -7.02
CA GLN A 104 -20.64 -15.18 -7.41
C GLN A 104 -20.37 -15.66 -8.85
N GLN A 105 -19.85 -14.81 -9.74
CA GLN A 105 -19.64 -15.15 -11.15
C GLN A 105 -18.37 -14.56 -11.83
N ALA A 106 -17.52 -13.77 -11.15
CA ALA A 106 -16.50 -12.96 -11.83
C ALA A 106 -15.14 -12.83 -11.09
N GLY A 107 -14.76 -13.78 -10.25
CA GLY A 107 -13.50 -13.71 -9.50
C GLY A 107 -13.56 -12.76 -8.30
N PRO A 108 -12.39 -12.38 -7.73
CA PRO A 108 -12.33 -11.47 -6.57
C PRO A 108 -12.86 -10.08 -6.91
N VAL A 109 -13.75 -9.55 -6.09
CA VAL A 109 -14.29 -8.19 -6.20
C VAL A 109 -13.92 -7.42 -4.93
N ASP A 110 -13.31 -6.25 -5.12
CA ASP A 110 -12.98 -5.34 -4.02
C ASP A 110 -14.27 -4.92 -3.30
N THR A 111 -14.26 -5.03 -1.98
CA THR A 111 -15.33 -4.49 -1.13
C THR A 111 -15.10 -3.02 -0.85
N ARG A 112 -16.04 -2.37 -0.16
CA ARG A 112 -15.84 -1.01 0.38
C ARG A 112 -15.03 -0.99 1.68
N LYS A 113 -14.58 -2.14 2.20
CA LYS A 113 -13.85 -2.20 3.48
C LYS A 113 -12.34 -2.13 3.19
N PRO A 114 -11.64 -1.06 3.61
CA PRO A 114 -10.19 -0.99 3.43
C PRO A 114 -9.48 -2.02 4.34
N GLY A 115 -8.36 -2.54 3.84
CA GLY A 115 -7.53 -3.49 4.59
C GLY A 115 -7.70 -4.95 4.20
N TRP A 116 -6.92 -5.81 4.85
CA TRP A 116 -6.89 -7.26 4.63
C TRP A 116 -7.47 -8.02 5.82
N ASN A 117 -8.23 -9.08 5.54
CA ASN A 117 -8.85 -9.91 6.56
C ASN A 117 -8.04 -11.19 6.82
N THR A 118 -7.29 -11.21 7.92
CA THR A 118 -6.49 -12.38 8.36
C THR A 118 -7.34 -13.36 9.18
N ASN A 119 -7.90 -14.37 8.54
CA ASN A 119 -8.58 -15.47 9.22
C ASN A 119 -7.70 -16.74 9.23
N THR A 120 -8.20 -17.84 9.78
CA THR A 120 -7.46 -19.11 9.86
C THR A 120 -6.99 -19.60 8.49
N ILE A 121 -7.77 -19.38 7.43
CA ILE A 121 -7.42 -19.80 6.06
C ILE A 121 -6.39 -18.86 5.48
N THR A 122 -6.64 -17.55 5.48
CA THR A 122 -5.72 -16.57 4.87
C THR A 122 -4.38 -16.52 5.61
N ARG A 123 -4.35 -16.71 6.93
CA ARG A 123 -3.10 -16.86 7.71
C ARG A 123 -2.22 -18.00 7.20
N ASN A 124 -2.77 -19.21 7.09
CA ASN A 124 -1.99 -20.36 6.61
C ASN A 124 -1.51 -20.12 5.19
N TRP A 125 -2.38 -19.56 4.35
CA TRP A 125 -2.06 -19.21 2.98
C TRP A 125 -0.90 -18.20 2.88
N MET A 126 -0.93 -17.14 3.68
CA MET A 126 0.12 -16.13 3.77
C MET A 126 1.48 -16.76 4.11
N VAL A 127 1.51 -17.65 5.12
CA VAL A 127 2.73 -18.35 5.55
C VAL A 127 3.28 -19.24 4.43
N HIS A 128 2.42 -20.07 3.82
CA HIS A 128 2.85 -21.02 2.80
C HIS A 128 3.41 -20.33 1.54
N HIS A 129 2.74 -19.27 1.07
CA HIS A 129 3.21 -18.51 -0.09
C HIS A 129 4.51 -17.78 0.20
N THR A 130 4.59 -17.07 1.34
CA THR A 130 5.80 -16.34 1.72
C THR A 130 7.00 -17.27 1.89
N LEU A 131 6.79 -18.46 2.47
CA LEU A 131 7.84 -19.47 2.59
C LEU A 131 8.32 -19.96 1.21
N SER A 132 7.42 -20.14 0.25
CA SER A 132 7.79 -20.50 -1.13
C SER A 132 8.67 -19.42 -1.76
N TRP A 133 8.21 -18.16 -1.75
CA TRP A 133 8.92 -17.04 -2.35
C TRP A 133 10.24 -16.68 -1.65
N THR A 134 10.35 -17.00 -0.36
CA THR A 134 11.62 -16.82 0.36
C THR A 134 12.61 -17.92 -0.02
N ARG A 135 12.14 -19.16 -0.24
CA ARG A 135 13.00 -20.30 -0.62
C ARG A 135 13.52 -20.21 -2.05
N ASP A 136 12.71 -19.72 -2.98
CA ASP A 136 13.13 -19.52 -4.37
C ASP A 136 13.91 -18.20 -4.58
N GLY A 137 13.96 -17.33 -3.56
CA GLY A 137 14.70 -16.08 -3.57
C GLY A 137 13.94 -14.89 -4.18
N SER A 138 12.66 -15.06 -4.54
CA SER A 138 11.80 -14.00 -5.08
C SER A 138 11.56 -12.88 -4.08
N ILE A 139 11.44 -13.19 -2.79
CA ILE A 139 11.32 -12.19 -1.71
C ILE A 139 12.44 -12.41 -0.69
N ARG A 140 13.04 -11.31 -0.24
CA ARG A 140 14.20 -11.33 0.66
C ARG A 140 13.97 -10.43 1.88
N PRO A 141 13.72 -11.01 3.06
CA PRO A 141 13.70 -10.25 4.31
C PRO A 141 15.13 -9.81 4.68
N VAL A 142 15.25 -8.66 5.36
CA VAL A 142 16.55 -8.14 5.83
C VAL A 142 16.53 -7.72 7.30
N SER A 143 15.35 -7.66 7.89
CA SER A 143 15.15 -7.17 9.25
C SER A 143 15.65 -8.13 10.32
N ARG A 144 16.43 -7.59 11.26
CA ARG A 144 16.85 -8.34 12.44
C ARG A 144 15.68 -8.69 13.36
N VAL A 145 14.77 -7.73 13.58
CA VAL A 145 13.59 -7.92 14.44
C VAL A 145 12.69 -9.03 13.86
N LEU A 146 12.50 -9.03 12.54
CA LEU A 146 11.76 -10.07 11.85
C LEU A 146 12.41 -11.45 12.04
N PHE A 147 13.74 -11.55 11.87
CA PHE A 147 14.44 -12.82 12.06
C PHE A 147 14.30 -13.35 13.48
N ASP A 148 14.48 -12.50 14.50
CA ASP A 148 14.35 -12.90 15.89
C ASP A 148 12.91 -13.41 16.20
N GLN A 149 11.87 -12.80 15.62
CA GLN A 149 10.48 -13.31 15.76
C GLN A 149 10.22 -14.58 14.94
N MET A 150 10.79 -14.70 13.74
CA MET A 150 10.65 -15.91 12.90
C MET A 150 11.24 -17.15 13.57
N GLU A 151 12.32 -17.02 14.35
CA GLU A 151 12.93 -18.15 15.08
C GLU A 151 11.97 -18.82 16.06
N ILE A 152 11.02 -18.06 16.61
CA ILE A 152 10.05 -18.53 17.60
C ILE A 152 8.62 -18.67 17.03
N PHE A 153 8.44 -18.46 15.72
CA PHE A 153 7.16 -18.55 15.04
C PHE A 153 6.96 -19.93 14.42
N SER A 154 5.94 -20.67 14.88
CA SER A 154 5.74 -22.06 14.45
C SER A 154 4.27 -22.45 14.40
N GLN A 155 3.97 -23.55 13.71
CA GLN A 155 2.64 -24.13 13.74
C GLN A 155 2.41 -24.86 15.06
N ASN A 156 1.37 -24.49 15.80
CA ASN A 156 0.98 -25.19 17.02
C ASN A 156 0.29 -26.53 16.73
N LEU A 157 0.03 -27.33 17.78
CA LEU A 157 -0.64 -28.64 17.67
C LEU A 157 -2.04 -28.60 17.04
N ARG A 158 -2.67 -27.41 16.96
CA ARG A 158 -3.99 -27.19 16.35
C ARG A 158 -3.89 -26.68 14.91
N GLY A 159 -2.68 -26.61 14.33
CA GLY A 159 -2.46 -26.17 12.96
C GLY A 159 -2.39 -24.65 12.76
N LYS A 160 -2.43 -23.84 13.83
CA LYS A 160 -2.34 -22.37 13.76
C LYS A 160 -0.89 -21.92 13.90
N TYR A 161 -0.41 -21.13 12.94
CA TYR A 161 0.87 -20.43 13.07
C TYR A 161 0.77 -19.26 14.05
N GLN A 162 1.69 -19.21 14.99
CA GLN A 162 1.82 -18.16 16.02
C GLN A 162 3.20 -18.25 16.68
N ALA A 163 3.61 -17.19 17.38
CA ALA A 163 4.76 -17.26 18.27
C ALA A 163 4.57 -18.31 19.39
N ILE A 164 5.69 -18.76 19.97
CA ILE A 164 5.67 -19.50 21.24
C ILE A 164 4.99 -18.66 22.35
N PRO A 165 4.47 -19.29 23.42
CA PRO A 165 3.88 -18.54 24.53
C PRO A 165 4.83 -17.47 25.10
N GLY A 166 4.37 -16.22 25.12
CA GLY A 166 5.15 -15.05 25.57
C GLY A 166 6.09 -14.45 24.53
N GLY A 167 6.12 -14.99 23.30
CA GLY A 167 6.81 -14.40 22.16
C GLY A 167 5.93 -13.42 21.37
N HIS A 168 6.58 -12.61 20.54
CA HIS A 168 5.93 -11.64 19.64
C HIS A 168 5.96 -12.13 18.19
N ASP A 169 4.91 -11.85 17.41
CA ASP A 169 4.81 -12.17 15.98
C ASP A 169 4.34 -11.02 15.08
N ASP A 170 4.27 -9.80 15.62
CA ASP A 170 3.75 -8.61 14.90
C ASP A 170 4.57 -8.31 13.63
N ALA A 171 5.90 -8.35 13.72
CA ALA A 171 6.78 -8.13 12.57
C ALA A 171 6.62 -9.24 11.52
N VAL A 172 6.37 -10.48 11.97
CA VAL A 172 6.09 -11.61 11.08
C VAL A 172 4.81 -11.34 10.30
N PHE A 173 3.72 -10.92 10.95
CA PHE A 173 2.46 -10.62 10.26
C PHE A 173 2.57 -9.41 9.33
N GLY A 174 3.28 -8.35 9.75
CA GLY A 174 3.62 -7.21 8.88
C GLY A 174 4.31 -7.67 7.60
N TYR A 175 5.33 -8.52 7.71
CA TYR A 175 6.06 -9.06 6.55
C TYR A 175 5.22 -10.00 5.68
N LEU A 176 4.48 -10.93 6.30
CA LEU A 176 3.61 -11.88 5.58
C LEU A 176 2.56 -11.15 4.75
N GLY A 177 1.92 -10.12 5.32
CA GLY A 177 0.95 -9.30 4.59
C GLY A 177 1.58 -8.47 3.48
N ALA A 178 2.80 -7.95 3.68
CA ALA A 178 3.50 -7.20 2.63
C ALA A 178 3.82 -8.09 1.43
N CYS A 179 4.18 -9.36 1.67
CA CYS A 179 4.32 -10.37 0.62
C CYS A 179 3.02 -10.62 -0.14
N MET A 180 1.85 -10.55 0.53
CA MET A 180 0.56 -10.66 -0.16
C MET A 180 0.27 -9.43 -1.00
N MET A 181 0.56 -8.23 -0.50
CA MET A 181 0.42 -6.99 -1.28
C MET A 181 1.32 -7.00 -2.51
N TRP A 182 2.53 -7.56 -2.39
CA TRP A 182 3.45 -7.78 -3.51
C TRP A 182 2.81 -8.66 -4.59
N ARG A 183 2.24 -9.81 -4.20
CA ARG A 183 1.48 -10.69 -5.13
C ARG A 183 0.30 -9.96 -5.77
N VAL A 184 -0.53 -9.29 -4.97
CA VAL A 184 -1.71 -8.56 -5.46
C VAL A 184 -1.32 -7.45 -6.42
N TRP A 185 -0.21 -6.75 -6.18
CA TRP A 185 0.29 -5.73 -7.08
C TRP A 185 0.56 -6.30 -8.48
N PHE A 186 1.27 -7.43 -8.59
CA PHE A 186 1.49 -8.10 -9.88
C PHE A 186 0.19 -8.59 -10.54
N GLU A 187 -0.75 -9.13 -9.76
CA GLU A 187 -2.06 -9.53 -10.29
C GLU A 187 -2.84 -8.35 -10.86
N ARG A 188 -2.74 -7.17 -10.25
CA ARG A 188 -3.37 -5.96 -10.75
C ARG A 188 -2.74 -5.52 -12.07
N GLN A 189 -1.42 -5.57 -12.20
CA GLN A 189 -0.73 -5.25 -13.46
C GLN A 189 -1.12 -6.24 -14.58
N ALA A 190 -1.22 -7.53 -14.27
CA ALA A 190 -1.63 -8.54 -15.25
C ALA A 190 -3.12 -8.43 -15.63
N ASN A 191 -3.98 -8.10 -14.67
CA ASN A 191 -5.40 -7.87 -14.93
C ASN A 191 -5.67 -6.51 -15.59
N ASP A 192 -4.75 -5.56 -15.54
CA ASP A 192 -4.79 -4.32 -16.34
C ASP A 192 -4.64 -4.60 -17.85
N GLU A 193 -4.25 -5.82 -18.25
CA GLU A 193 -4.37 -6.31 -19.63
C GLU A 193 -5.80 -6.75 -19.99
N LEU A 194 -6.68 -6.96 -19.01
CA LEU A 194 -8.10 -7.24 -19.21
C LEU A 194 -8.91 -5.93 -19.06
N PRO A 195 -9.80 -5.59 -20.01
CA PRO A 195 -10.54 -4.34 -19.94
C PRO A 195 -11.41 -4.29 -18.67
N PRO A 196 -11.48 -3.14 -17.97
CA PRO A 196 -12.25 -3.03 -16.74
C PRO A 196 -13.73 -3.32 -17.01
N LEU A 197 -14.32 -4.16 -16.15
CA LEU A 197 -15.75 -4.46 -16.16
C LEU A 197 -16.49 -3.39 -15.34
N VAL A 198 -17.33 -2.59 -16.00
CA VAL A 198 -18.25 -1.66 -15.33
C VAL A 198 -19.67 -2.16 -15.54
N GLY A 199 -20.36 -2.53 -14.44
CA GLY A 199 -21.77 -2.95 -14.49
C GLY A 199 -22.05 -4.23 -15.29
N GLY A 200 -21.09 -5.16 -15.37
CA GLY A 200 -21.26 -6.44 -16.08
C GLY A 200 -21.10 -6.38 -17.59
N LYS A 201 -20.56 -5.28 -18.14
CA LYS A 201 -20.18 -5.16 -19.55
C LYS A 201 -18.66 -4.96 -19.69
N ILE A 202 -18.07 -5.67 -20.64
CA ILE A 202 -16.67 -5.48 -21.07
C ILE A 202 -16.62 -4.12 -21.77
N VAL A 203 -15.84 -3.18 -21.24
CA VAL A 203 -15.61 -1.88 -21.86
C VAL A 203 -14.23 -1.94 -22.48
N GLU A 204 -14.13 -1.92 -23.82
CA GLU A 204 -12.82 -1.84 -24.48
C GLU A 204 -12.08 -0.59 -24.02
N ARG A 205 -10.77 -0.73 -23.72
CA ARG A 205 -9.95 0.36 -23.17
C ARG A 205 -9.71 1.51 -24.15
N THR A 206 -10.25 1.43 -25.37
CA THR A 206 -10.06 2.43 -26.43
C THR A 206 -10.86 3.71 -26.23
N THR A 207 -11.85 3.78 -25.33
CA THR A 207 -12.47 5.08 -25.02
C THR A 207 -13.18 5.06 -23.67
N LEU A 208 -12.47 5.44 -22.61
CA LEU A 208 -13.12 5.97 -21.41
C LEU A 208 -12.76 7.44 -21.28
N GLY A 209 -13.45 8.22 -22.12
CA GLY A 209 -13.68 9.64 -21.89
C GLY A 209 -13.05 10.60 -22.90
N LEU A 210 -13.29 10.43 -24.20
CA LEU A 210 -13.25 11.57 -25.14
C LEU A 210 -13.97 11.28 -26.46
N ASP A 211 -15.29 11.08 -26.43
CA ASP A 211 -16.10 11.26 -27.66
C ASP A 211 -17.59 11.55 -27.41
N LEU A 212 -17.93 11.94 -26.18
CA LEU A 212 -19.31 12.24 -25.81
C LEU A 212 -19.45 13.63 -25.23
N LEU A 213 -18.69 14.60 -25.75
CA LEU A 213 -19.07 16.00 -26.00
C LEU A 213 -17.79 16.84 -26.22
N THR A 214 -17.68 17.40 -27.44
CA THR A 214 -16.77 18.46 -27.94
C THR A 214 -15.41 18.05 -28.54
N ASP A 215 -15.23 18.46 -29.82
CA ASP A 215 -14.06 18.31 -30.69
C ASP A 215 -12.85 19.13 -30.18
N ALA A 216 -12.22 18.71 -29.10
CA ALA A 216 -10.93 19.25 -28.67
C ALA A 216 -9.95 18.12 -28.43
N GLU A 217 -8.80 18.14 -29.12
CA GLU A 217 -7.73 17.17 -28.93
C GLU A 217 -7.29 17.13 -27.44
N PRO A 218 -7.11 15.93 -26.84
CA PRO A 218 -6.78 15.82 -25.43
C PRO A 218 -5.33 16.24 -25.16
N GLN A 219 -5.16 17.41 -24.55
CA GLN A 219 -3.86 17.82 -24.02
C GLN A 219 -3.50 17.02 -22.76
N THR A 220 -2.27 16.49 -22.71
CA THR A 220 -1.73 15.72 -21.59
C THR A 220 -1.70 16.53 -20.28
N ARG A 221 -1.67 15.86 -19.11
CA ARG A 221 -1.62 16.52 -17.79
C ARG A 221 -0.39 17.43 -17.65
N GLU A 222 0.73 17.04 -18.26
CA GLU A 222 1.94 17.87 -18.36
C GLU A 222 1.73 19.10 -19.25
N ALA A 223 1.01 18.98 -20.37
CA ALA A 223 0.65 20.11 -21.23
C ALA A 223 -0.28 21.11 -20.52
N ARG A 224 -1.24 20.64 -19.72
CA ARG A 224 -2.10 21.50 -18.88
C ARG A 224 -1.34 22.20 -17.76
N LEU A 225 -0.31 21.55 -17.22
CA LEU A 225 0.55 22.15 -16.19
C LEU A 225 1.48 23.21 -16.80
N SER A 226 2.00 22.99 -18.02
CA SER A 226 2.80 23.99 -18.73
C SER A 226 1.96 25.17 -19.22
N GLU A 227 0.74 24.93 -19.70
CA GLU A 227 -0.18 25.97 -20.15
C GLU A 227 -0.62 26.87 -18.99
N LYS A 228 -1.03 26.29 -17.85
CA LYS A 228 -1.33 27.08 -16.64
C LYS A 228 -0.11 27.81 -16.07
N ALA A 229 1.09 27.26 -16.22
CA ALA A 229 2.31 27.94 -15.82
C ALA A 229 2.64 29.12 -16.74
N LEU A 230 2.42 28.97 -18.06
CA LEU A 230 2.56 30.03 -19.05
C LEU A 230 1.52 31.14 -18.84
N GLU A 231 0.25 30.80 -18.60
CA GLU A 231 -0.81 31.77 -18.30
C GLU A 231 -0.51 32.59 -17.04
N ARG A 232 0.07 31.96 -16.00
CA ARG A 232 0.50 32.67 -14.79
C ARG A 232 1.66 33.62 -15.07
N LEU A 233 2.65 33.18 -15.84
CA LEU A 233 3.79 34.02 -16.21
C LEU A 233 3.35 35.21 -17.09
N GLU A 234 2.43 35.00 -18.02
CA GLU A 234 1.87 36.09 -18.85
C GLU A 234 1.02 37.06 -18.04
N GLN A 235 0.29 36.58 -17.03
CA GLN A 235 -0.49 37.44 -16.15
C GLN A 235 0.42 38.29 -15.26
N GLU A 236 1.45 37.68 -14.65
CA GLU A 236 2.45 38.40 -13.86
C GLU A 236 3.20 39.44 -14.71
N GLN A 237 3.51 39.11 -15.98
CA GLN A 237 4.18 40.04 -16.88
C GLN A 237 3.29 41.22 -17.30
N ARG A 238 1.99 40.99 -17.53
CA ARG A 238 1.00 42.06 -17.79
C ARG A 238 0.77 42.95 -16.57
N ASP A 239 0.75 42.39 -15.37
CA ASP A 239 0.55 43.14 -14.14
C ASP A 239 1.77 44.05 -13.86
N VAL A 240 2.99 43.56 -14.15
CA VAL A 240 4.23 44.36 -14.07
C VAL A 240 4.26 45.48 -15.13
N GLU A 241 3.80 45.23 -16.36
CA GLU A 241 3.72 46.25 -17.41
C GLU A 241 2.65 47.32 -17.12
N MET A 242 1.52 46.93 -16.51
CA MET A 242 0.46 47.84 -16.06
C MET A 242 0.91 48.73 -14.89
N GLU A 243 1.67 48.17 -13.93
CA GLU A 243 2.29 48.95 -12.86
C GLU A 243 3.35 49.92 -13.40
N ALA A 244 4.09 49.55 -14.45
CA ALA A 244 5.07 50.41 -15.11
C ALA A 244 4.43 51.55 -15.93
N MET A 245 3.20 51.39 -16.43
CA MET A 245 2.44 52.43 -17.14
C MET A 245 1.62 53.35 -16.23
N ALA A 246 1.51 53.03 -14.93
CA ALA A 246 0.82 53.84 -13.93
C ALA A 246 1.72 54.93 -13.28
N TRP A 247 2.93 55.13 -13.80
CA TRP A 247 3.88 56.19 -13.42
C TRP A 247 4.24 57.10 -14.60
#